data_AF-A0A9P3WF66-F1
#
_entry.id   AF-A0A9P3WF66-F1
#
_cell.length_a   1.000
_cell.length_b   1.000
_cell.length_c   1.000
_cell.angle_alpha   90.00
_cell.angle_beta   90.00
_cell.angle_gamma   90.00
#
_symmetry.space_group_name_H-M   'P 1'
#
loop_
_entity.id
_entity.type
_entity.pdbx_description
1 polymer ?
#
loop_
_entity_poly.entity_id
_entity_poly.type
_entity_poly.pdbx_seq_one_letter_code
_entity_poly.pdbx_strand_id
1 'polypeptide(L)'
;MKLTRAVIIAFSLLLLQGCDSQETKVKKLLKCGLAVDELGNEHAQDNYKKNSMLFFGTTPPALSHNEMVKIGDKAREELWMDSRNSRGTVQKLLEVYGEKYCIELHQEPNDKNIKMLRQLM
;
A
#
# COMPACT_ATOMS: atom_id res chain seq x y z
N MET A 1 -22.34 -39.29 -9.15
CA MET A 1 -20.92 -38.98 -9.45
C MET A 1 -20.67 -37.68 -10.23
N LYS A 2 -21.69 -36.98 -10.75
CA LYS A 2 -21.51 -35.69 -11.46
C LYS A 2 -21.56 -34.48 -10.51
N LEU A 3 -22.38 -34.55 -9.45
CA LEU A 3 -22.50 -33.50 -8.43
C LEU A 3 -21.25 -33.36 -7.54
N THR A 4 -20.58 -34.46 -7.20
CA THR A 4 -19.37 -34.43 -6.36
C THR A 4 -18.18 -33.74 -7.05
N ARG A 5 -18.06 -33.86 -8.38
CA ARG A 5 -17.02 -33.16 -9.14
C ARG A 5 -17.23 -31.65 -9.20
N ALA A 6 -18.48 -31.19 -9.30
CA ALA A 6 -18.80 -29.76 -9.31
C ALA A 6 -18.50 -29.09 -7.96
N VAL A 7 -18.79 -29.79 -6.85
CA VAL A 7 -18.50 -29.30 -5.49
C VAL A 7 -16.99 -29.17 -5.22
N ILE A 8 -16.18 -30.12 -5.71
CA ILE A 8 -14.73 -30.07 -5.55
C ILE A 8 -14.12 -28.88 -6.32
N ILE A 9 -14.59 -28.62 -7.56
CA ILE A 9 -14.09 -27.50 -8.37
C ILE A 9 -14.44 -26.14 -7.74
N ALA A 10 -15.65 -26.01 -7.19
CA ALA A 10 -16.07 -24.79 -6.49
C ALA A 10 -15.27 -24.55 -5.20
N PHE A 11 -14.90 -25.61 -4.47
CA PHE A 11 -14.07 -25.52 -3.25
C PHE A 11 -12.62 -25.13 -3.59
N SER A 12 -12.07 -25.63 -4.70
CA SER A 12 -10.73 -25.24 -5.20
C SER A 12 -10.66 -23.79 -5.64
N LEU A 13 -11.73 -23.26 -6.26
CA LEU A 13 -11.81 -21.85 -6.69
C LEU A 13 -11.96 -20.88 -5.50
N LEU A 14 -12.51 -21.33 -4.38
CA LEU A 14 -12.62 -20.55 -3.13
C LEU A 14 -11.26 -20.39 -2.41
N LEU A 15 -10.33 -21.33 -2.57
CA LEU A 15 -8.97 -21.23 -2.01
C LEU A 15 -8.06 -20.25 -2.77
N LEU A 16 -8.46 -19.81 -3.97
CA LEU A 16 -7.78 -18.76 -4.74
C LEU A 16 -8.25 -17.34 -4.38
N GLN A 17 -9.20 -17.20 -3.44
CA GLN A 17 -9.59 -15.88 -2.92
C GLN A 17 -8.51 -15.35 -1.97
N GLY A 18 -7.48 -14.75 -2.56
CA GLY A 18 -6.68 -13.69 -1.96
C GLY A 18 -5.91 -14.04 -0.68
N CYS A 19 -4.93 -14.93 -0.77
CA CYS A 19 -3.77 -14.80 0.11
C CYS A 19 -3.03 -13.49 -0.26
N ASP A 20 -3.45 -12.36 0.32
CA ASP A 20 -2.64 -11.13 0.31
C ASP A 20 -1.35 -11.47 1.08
N SER A 21 -0.28 -11.80 0.36
CA SER A 21 0.97 -12.27 0.95
C SER A 21 1.50 -11.21 1.92
N GLN A 22 2.22 -11.63 2.97
CA GLN A 22 2.84 -10.66 3.88
C GLN A 22 3.74 -9.68 3.13
N GLU A 23 4.47 -10.14 2.10
CA GLU A 23 5.23 -9.29 1.17
C GLU A 23 4.36 -8.19 0.55
N THR A 24 3.15 -8.53 0.08
CA THR A 24 2.23 -7.55 -0.54
C THR A 24 1.73 -6.53 0.47
N LYS A 25 1.41 -6.95 1.70
CA LYS A 25 1.00 -6.03 2.77
C LYS A 25 2.12 -5.09 3.18
N VAL A 26 3.34 -5.60 3.37
CA VAL A 26 4.52 -4.77 3.68
C VAL A 26 4.79 -3.77 2.57
N LYS A 27 4.72 -4.19 1.31
CA LYS A 27 4.87 -3.29 0.17
C LYS A 27 3.83 -2.17 0.16
N LYS A 28 2.55 -2.48 0.40
CA LYS A 28 1.48 -1.48 0.53
C LYS A 28 1.80 -0.48 1.63
N LEU A 29 2.18 -0.95 2.82
CA LEU A 29 2.52 -0.10 3.95
C LEU A 29 3.68 0.86 3.62
N LEU A 30 4.73 0.35 2.96
CA LEU A 30 5.89 1.15 2.56
C LEU A 30 5.53 2.19 1.50
N LYS A 31 4.73 1.81 0.48
CA LYS A 31 4.27 2.76 -0.54
C LYS A 31 3.44 3.88 0.08
N CYS A 32 2.56 3.57 1.04
CA CYS A 32 1.81 4.59 1.76
C CYS A 32 2.74 5.49 2.60
N GLY A 33 3.73 4.92 3.28
CA GLY A 33 4.72 5.70 4.02
C GLY A 33 5.44 6.71 3.14
N LEU A 34 5.94 6.27 1.98
CA LEU A 34 6.56 7.16 0.99
C LEU A 34 5.60 8.25 0.50
N ALA A 35 4.35 7.90 0.21
CA ALA A 35 3.35 8.88 -0.21
C ALA A 35 3.01 9.92 0.88
N VAL A 36 2.93 9.49 2.14
CA VAL A 36 2.65 10.36 3.28
C VAL A 36 3.85 11.24 3.62
N ASP A 37 5.07 10.71 3.55
CA ASP A 37 6.29 11.48 3.82
C ASP A 37 6.50 12.59 2.78
N GLU A 38 6.22 12.31 1.50
CA GLU A 38 6.43 13.27 0.41
C GLU A 38 5.28 14.29 0.25
N LEU A 39 4.02 13.86 0.49
CA LEU A 39 2.85 14.69 0.18
C LEU A 39 2.01 15.08 1.40
N GLY A 40 2.08 14.30 2.48
CA GLY A 40 1.23 14.44 3.64
C GLY A 40 1.64 15.61 4.53
N ASN A 41 0.65 16.21 5.20
CA ASN A 41 0.88 17.15 6.27
C ASN A 41 1.32 16.45 7.57
N GLU A 42 1.67 17.22 8.60
CA GLU A 42 2.13 16.70 9.90
C GLU A 42 1.11 15.73 10.54
N HIS A 43 -0.18 16.02 10.44
CA HIS A 43 -1.23 15.15 10.99
C HIS A 43 -1.32 13.81 10.24
N ALA A 44 -1.18 13.82 8.90
CA ALA A 44 -1.12 12.61 8.09
C ALA A 44 0.09 11.74 8.46
N GLN A 45 1.25 12.35 8.68
CA GLN A 45 2.48 11.66 9.09
C GLN A 45 2.35 11.04 10.48
N ASP A 46 1.78 11.78 11.44
CA ASP A 46 1.58 11.29 12.81
C ASP A 46 0.57 10.14 12.87
N ASN A 47 -0.54 10.27 12.13
CA ASN A 47 -1.53 9.19 12.01
C ASN A 47 -0.94 7.96 11.35
N TYR A 48 -0.15 8.12 10.27
CA TYR A 48 0.55 7.01 9.63
C TYR A 48 1.47 6.29 10.63
N LYS A 49 2.31 7.02 11.39
CA LYS A 49 3.19 6.41 12.40
C LYS A 49 2.41 5.65 13.48
N LYS A 50 1.29 6.21 13.94
CA LYS A 50 0.42 5.58 14.94
C LYS A 50 -0.27 4.32 14.41
N ASN A 51 -0.80 4.37 13.19
CA ASN A 51 -1.64 3.31 12.64
C ASN A 51 -0.83 2.24 11.90
N SER A 52 0.36 2.55 11.39
CA SER A 52 1.27 1.59 10.76
C SER A 52 1.67 0.46 11.69
N MET A 53 1.85 0.75 12.99
CA MET A 53 2.12 -0.27 14.02
C MET A 53 0.99 -1.28 14.16
N LEU A 54 -0.25 -0.88 13.87
CA LEU A 54 -1.44 -1.73 13.97
C LEU A 54 -1.76 -2.45 12.66
N PHE A 55 -1.10 -2.10 11.55
CA PHE A 55 -1.41 -2.59 10.21
C PHE A 55 -1.26 -4.12 10.04
N PHE A 56 -0.35 -4.73 10.82
CA PHE A 56 -0.15 -6.19 10.84
C PHE A 56 -0.87 -6.89 12.01
N GLY A 57 -1.65 -6.15 12.80
CA GLY A 57 -2.28 -6.68 14.02
C GLY A 57 -1.23 -7.07 15.07
N THR A 58 -1.41 -8.23 15.70
CA THR A 58 -0.54 -8.69 16.81
C THR A 58 0.71 -9.43 16.35
N THR A 59 0.82 -9.75 15.06
CA THR A 59 1.93 -10.56 14.54
C THR A 59 2.69 -9.75 13.50
N PRO A 60 3.92 -9.30 13.80
CA PRO A 60 4.74 -8.61 12.82
C PRO A 60 5.05 -9.53 11.64
N PRO A 61 5.31 -8.98 10.44
CA PRO A 61 5.65 -9.77 9.29
C PRO A 61 6.93 -10.58 9.54
N ALA A 62 6.90 -11.88 9.25
CA ALA A 62 8.02 -12.78 9.42
C ALA A 62 8.92 -12.72 8.18
N LEU A 63 9.60 -11.59 8.00
CA LEU A 63 10.51 -11.34 6.88
C LEU A 63 11.93 -11.13 7.38
N SER A 64 12.90 -11.68 6.64
CA SER A 64 14.30 -11.35 6.85
C SER A 64 14.61 -9.90 6.48
N HIS A 65 15.72 -9.38 6.98
CA HIS A 65 16.21 -8.05 6.62
C HIS A 65 16.35 -7.87 5.10
N ASN A 66 16.93 -8.87 4.41
CA ASN A 66 17.11 -8.83 2.96
C ASN A 66 15.79 -8.78 2.18
N GLU A 67 14.77 -9.49 2.67
CA GLU A 67 13.42 -9.41 2.09
C GLU A 67 12.82 -8.03 2.29
N MET A 68 12.94 -7.44 3.48
CA MET A 68 12.45 -6.08 3.72
C MET A 68 13.14 -5.04 2.82
N VAL A 69 14.46 -5.12 2.65
CA VAL A 69 15.20 -4.24 1.74
C VAL A 69 14.70 -4.40 0.31
N LYS A 70 14.60 -5.64 -0.19
CA LYS A 70 14.11 -5.92 -1.54
C LYS A 70 12.69 -5.40 -1.77
N ILE A 71 11.82 -5.50 -0.76
CA ILE A 71 10.45 -4.98 -0.85
C ILE A 71 10.45 -3.45 -0.87
N GLY A 72 11.32 -2.81 -0.08
CA GLY A 72 11.54 -1.37 -0.10
C GLY A 72 11.99 -0.87 -1.47
N ASP A 73 12.98 -1.52 -2.07
CA ASP A 73 13.49 -1.16 -3.40
C ASP A 73 12.38 -1.27 -4.46
N LYS A 74 11.62 -2.37 -4.44
CA LYS A 74 10.45 -2.54 -5.33
C LYS A 74 9.40 -1.45 -5.11
N ALA A 75 9.13 -1.07 -3.86
CA ALA A 75 8.15 -0.02 -3.56
C ALA A 75 8.59 1.34 -4.13
N ARG A 76 9.87 1.68 -3.98
CA ARG A 76 10.48 2.89 -4.56
C ARG A 76 10.45 2.86 -6.08
N GLU A 77 10.82 1.72 -6.68
CA GLU A 77 10.79 1.51 -8.12
C GLU A 77 9.37 1.69 -8.67
N GLU A 78 8.35 1.06 -8.07
CA GLU A 78 6.95 1.18 -8.51
C GLU A 78 6.39 2.60 -8.37
N LEU A 79 6.92 3.39 -7.44
CA LEU A 79 6.57 4.80 -7.24
C LEU A 79 7.42 5.76 -8.08
N TRP A 80 8.38 5.24 -8.85
CA TRP A 80 9.30 6.03 -9.67
C TRP A 80 10.16 7.01 -8.86
N MET A 81 10.46 6.68 -7.60
CA MET A 81 11.18 7.58 -6.67
C MET A 81 12.56 8.00 -7.19
N ASP A 82 13.23 7.14 -7.97
CA ASP A 82 14.55 7.41 -8.54
C ASP A 82 14.48 7.81 -10.03
N SER A 83 13.27 8.08 -10.54
CA SER A 83 13.05 8.49 -11.94
C SER A 83 13.33 9.97 -12.15
N ARG A 84 13.79 10.32 -13.36
CA ARG A 84 13.88 11.73 -13.80
C ARG A 84 12.52 12.36 -14.09
N ASN A 85 11.45 11.56 -14.15
CA ASN A 85 10.09 12.04 -14.39
C ASN A 85 9.39 12.42 -13.07
N SER A 86 9.66 13.64 -12.59
CA SER A 86 9.07 14.16 -11.35
C SER A 86 7.55 14.19 -11.40
N ARG A 87 6.93 14.59 -12.52
CA ARG A 87 5.47 14.60 -12.67
C ARG A 87 4.87 13.19 -12.52
N GLY A 88 5.49 12.20 -13.17
CA GLY A 88 5.06 10.80 -13.04
C GLY A 88 5.20 10.26 -11.62
N THR A 89 6.27 10.67 -10.92
CA THR A 89 6.51 10.32 -9.51
C THR A 89 5.41 10.88 -8.61
N VAL A 90 5.14 12.19 -8.74
CA VAL A 90 4.06 12.85 -7.99
C VAL A 90 2.69 12.21 -8.30
N GLN A 91 2.45 11.82 -9.55
CA GLN A 91 1.23 11.12 -9.92
C GLN A 91 1.08 9.78 -9.20
N LYS A 92 2.15 8.97 -9.16
CA LYS A 92 2.14 7.68 -8.46
C LYS A 92 1.95 7.84 -6.95
N LEU A 93 2.60 8.85 -6.35
CA LEU A 93 2.43 9.17 -4.94
C LEU A 93 0.99 9.60 -4.63
N LEU A 94 0.40 10.46 -5.47
CA LEU A 94 -1.00 10.88 -5.33
C LEU A 94 -1.99 9.73 -5.52
N GLU A 95 -1.73 8.81 -6.46
CA GLU A 95 -2.51 7.59 -6.62
C GLU A 95 -2.52 6.80 -5.30
N VAL A 96 -1.34 6.45 -4.78
CA VAL A 96 -1.19 5.68 -3.53
C VAL A 96 -1.77 6.41 -2.32
N TYR A 97 -1.54 7.71 -2.17
CA TYR A 97 -2.07 8.52 -1.07
C TYR A 97 -3.61 8.45 -1.02
N GLY A 98 -4.27 8.31 -2.17
CA GLY A 98 -5.72 8.19 -2.30
C GLY A 98 -6.28 6.77 -2.20
N GLU A 99 -5.43 5.75 -2.10
CA GLU A 99 -5.89 4.37 -1.97
C GLU A 99 -6.51 4.14 -0.58
N LYS A 100 -7.57 3.33 -0.53
CA LYS A 100 -8.35 3.08 0.70
C LYS A 100 -7.48 2.69 1.89
N TYR A 101 -6.53 1.77 1.70
CA TYR A 101 -5.66 1.32 2.79
C TYR A 101 -4.73 2.43 3.30
N CYS A 102 -4.32 3.36 2.42
CA CYS A 102 -3.45 4.46 2.82
C CYS A 102 -4.25 5.54 3.55
N ILE A 103 -5.49 5.81 3.08
CA ILE A 103 -6.44 6.69 3.78
C ILE A 103 -6.75 6.15 5.18
N GLU A 104 -6.94 4.85 5.35
CA GLU A 104 -7.15 4.23 6.66
C GLU A 104 -5.96 4.43 7.61
N LEU A 105 -4.74 4.54 7.06
CA LEU A 105 -3.51 4.76 7.83
C LEU A 105 -3.30 6.24 8.18
N HIS A 106 -3.39 7.16 7.21
CA HIS A 106 -3.10 8.58 7.45
C HIS A 106 -4.30 9.40 7.93
N GLN A 107 -5.53 8.90 7.72
CA GLN A 107 -6.80 9.49 8.18
C GLN A 107 -7.08 10.92 7.67
N GLU A 108 -6.39 11.35 6.61
CA GLU A 108 -6.46 12.68 6.01
C GLU A 108 -6.87 12.62 4.51
N PRO A 109 -8.06 12.11 4.16
CA PRO A 109 -8.50 11.98 2.77
C PRO A 109 -8.78 13.32 2.07
N ASN A 110 -8.92 14.40 2.83
CA ASN A 110 -9.48 15.67 2.37
C ASN A 110 -8.50 16.85 2.40
N ASP A 111 -7.20 16.57 2.51
CA ASP A 111 -6.14 17.58 2.52
C ASP A 111 -6.27 18.52 1.31
N LYS A 112 -6.30 19.83 1.58
CA LYS A 112 -6.46 20.88 0.56
C LYS A 112 -5.26 20.95 -0.39
N ASN A 113 -4.05 20.72 0.11
CA ASN A 113 -2.83 20.71 -0.70
C ASN A 113 -2.83 19.52 -1.65
N ILE A 114 -3.26 18.35 -1.18
CA ILE A 114 -3.44 17.16 -2.02
C ILE A 114 -4.48 17.40 -3.13
N LYS A 115 -5.61 18.04 -2.79
CA LYS A 115 -6.65 18.41 -3.77
C LYS A 115 -6.12 19.37 -4.83
N MET A 116 -5.39 20.40 -4.41
CA MET A 116 -4.76 21.36 -5.32
C MET A 116 -3.73 20.67 -6.23
N LEU A 117 -2.87 19.82 -5.67
CA LEU A 117 -1.86 19.09 -6.44
C LEU A 117 -2.48 18.19 -7.51
N ARG A 118 -3.59 17.51 -7.18
CA ARG A 118 -4.35 16.70 -8.17
C ARG A 118 -4.93 17.53 -9.32
N GLN A 119 -5.25 18.80 -9.10
CA GLN A 119 -5.80 19.69 -10.14
C GLN A 119 -4.70 20.25 -11.07
N LEU A 120 -3.45 20.26 -10.63
CA LEU A 120 -2.31 20.80 -11.38
C LEU A 120 -1.61 19.75 -12.26
N MET A 121 -1.92 18.47 -12.04
CA MET A 121 -1.45 17.35 -12.85
C MET A 121 -2.43 16.98 -13.96
#